data_AF-M7SRC7-F1
#
_entry.id   AF-M7SRC7-F1
#
_cell.length_a   1.000
_cell.length_b   1.000
_cell.length_c   1.000
_cell.angle_alpha   90.00
_cell.angle_beta   90.00
_cell.angle_gamma   90.00
#
_symmetry.space_group_name_H-M   'P 1'
#
loop_
_entity.id
_entity.type
_entity.pdbx_description
1 polymer ?
#
loop_
_entity_poly.entity_id
_entity_poly.type
_entity_poly.pdbx_seq_one_letter_code
_entity_poly.pdbx_strand_id
1 'polypeptide(L)'
;MSPKTTTLDVTTMSFIAKPRLSRVPVSDLKPANKKLGIVNYTRDTTADNAARKWYMFPAVGNFNIQANNMQRTPWVWESIANVIARQRV
;
A
#
# COMPACT_ATOMS: atom_id res chain seq x y z
N MET A 1 -1.51 14.68 12.94
CA MET A 1 -1.93 14.11 11.65
C MET A 1 -3.17 13.25 11.91
N SER A 2 -4.33 13.57 11.33
CA SER A 2 -5.54 12.75 11.52
C SER A 2 -5.42 11.50 10.63
N PRO A 3 -5.76 10.29 11.12
CA PRO A 3 -5.70 9.07 10.31
C PRO A 3 -6.48 9.14 9.00
N LYS A 4 -7.51 10.01 8.94
CA LYS A 4 -8.36 10.20 7.75
C LYS A 4 -7.64 10.89 6.58
N THR A 5 -6.63 11.73 6.86
CA THR A 5 -5.86 12.44 5.82
C THR A 5 -4.56 11.71 5.46
N THR A 6 -4.33 10.53 6.03
CA THR A 6 -3.15 9.73 5.73
C THR A 6 -3.28 9.11 4.35
N THR A 7 -2.19 9.15 3.59
CA THR A 7 -2.10 8.51 2.28
C THR A 7 -1.11 7.36 2.36
N LEU A 8 -1.50 6.21 1.80
CA LEU A 8 -0.67 5.02 1.71
C LEU A 8 -0.10 4.88 0.30
N ASP A 9 1.20 4.62 0.22
CA ASP A 9 1.85 4.22 -1.03
C ASP A 9 1.93 2.68 -1.04
N VAL A 10 1.14 2.06 -1.90
CA VAL A 10 1.00 0.60 -2.01
C VAL A 10 1.74 0.11 -3.25
N THR A 11 2.78 -0.70 -3.06
CA THR A 11 3.47 -1.37 -4.16
C THR A 11 2.76 -2.68 -4.48
N THR A 12 2.32 -2.82 -5.73
CA THR A 12 1.65 -4.01 -6.27
C THR A 12 2.41 -4.53 -7.49
N MET A 13 2.35 -5.84 -7.76
CA MET A 13 2.86 -6.37 -9.03
C MET A 13 1.80 -6.26 -10.11
N SER A 14 2.19 -5.75 -11.28
CA SER A 14 1.36 -5.79 -12.48
C SER A 14 1.34 -7.19 -13.12
N PHE A 15 0.43 -7.42 -14.07
CA PHE A 15 0.34 -8.67 -14.84
C PHE A 15 1.61 -9.01 -15.63
N ILE A 16 2.46 -8.02 -15.91
CA ILE A 16 3.77 -8.18 -16.59
C ILE A 16 4.95 -8.22 -15.60
N ALA A 17 4.69 -8.56 -14.32
CA ALA A 17 5.69 -8.65 -13.25
C ALA A 17 6.49 -7.36 -12.98
N LYS A 18 6.00 -6.20 -13.42
CA LYS A 18 6.58 -4.91 -13.05
C LYS A 18 5.97 -4.41 -11.74
N PRO A 19 6.78 -3.95 -10.78
CA PRO A 19 6.27 -3.30 -9.58
C PRO A 19 5.59 -1.99 -9.96
N ARG A 20 4.47 -1.72 -9.32
CA ARG A 20 3.63 -0.55 -9.55
C ARG A 20 3.24 0.06 -8.22
N LEU A 21 3.57 1.34 -8.05
CA LEU A 21 3.16 2.13 -6.91
C LEU A 21 1.74 2.69 -7.12
N SER A 22 0.87 2.53 -6.13
CA SER A 22 -0.47 3.11 -6.08
C SER A 22 -0.62 3.95 -4.82
N ARG A 23 -0.91 5.24 -4.98
CA ARG A 23 -1.15 6.16 -3.88
C ARG A 23 -2.64 6.16 -3.53
N VAL A 24 -2.98 5.83 -2.28
CA VAL A 24 -4.36 5.62 -1.83
C VAL A 24 -4.63 6.35 -0.52
N PRO A 25 -5.59 7.28 -0.46
CA PRO A 25 -6.05 7.85 0.81
C PRO A 25 -6.65 6.76 1.71
N VAL A 26 -6.31 6.77 2.99
CA VAL A 26 -6.89 5.82 3.97
C VAL A 26 -8.41 5.97 4.05
N SER A 27 -8.93 7.18 3.86
CA SER A 27 -10.37 7.46 3.80
C SER A 27 -11.12 6.70 2.70
N ASP A 28 -10.42 6.32 1.63
CA ASP A 28 -11.05 5.71 0.45
C ASP A 28 -11.12 4.19 0.57
N LEU A 29 -10.43 3.60 1.55
CA LEU A 29 -10.41 2.18 1.80
C LEU A 29 -11.64 1.75 2.60
N LYS A 30 -12.41 0.82 2.03
CA LYS A 30 -13.58 0.19 2.66
C LYS A 30 -13.28 -1.29 2.92
N PRO A 31 -13.58 -1.82 4.13
CA PRO A 31 -13.49 -3.25 4.40
C PRO A 31 -14.29 -4.05 3.38
N ALA A 32 -13.77 -5.22 3.00
CA ALA A 32 -14.42 -6.12 2.06
C ALA A 32 -14.15 -7.59 2.43
N ASN A 33 -14.97 -8.49 1.93
CA ASN A 33 -14.67 -9.92 1.89
C ASN A 33 -14.97 -10.42 0.48
N LYS A 34 -13.94 -10.49 -0.37
CA LYS A 34 -14.07 -11.00 -1.75
C LYS A 34 -12.98 -12.04 -2.00
N LYS A 35 -13.22 -12.90 -3.01
CA LYS A 35 -12.27 -13.96 -3.41
C LYS A 35 -11.83 -14.82 -2.21
N LEU A 36 -12.80 -15.34 -1.44
CA LEU A 36 -12.54 -16.17 -0.26
C LEU A 36 -11.59 -15.53 0.76
N GLY A 37 -11.72 -14.21 0.99
CA GLY A 37 -10.91 -13.47 1.95
C GLY A 37 -9.54 -13.00 1.44
N ILE A 38 -9.18 -13.31 0.19
CA ILE A 38 -7.95 -12.78 -0.43
C ILE A 38 -8.02 -11.25 -0.57
N VAL A 39 -9.22 -10.68 -0.75
CA VAL A 39 -9.40 -9.23 -0.78
C VAL A 39 -10.13 -8.80 0.49
N ASN A 40 -9.45 -8.02 1.33
CA ASN A 40 -9.96 -7.54 2.61
C ASN A 40 -10.25 -6.02 2.64
N TYR A 41 -9.76 -5.27 1.64
CA TYR A 41 -10.10 -3.85 1.45
C TYR A 41 -10.31 -3.53 -0.03
N THR A 42 -11.21 -2.57 -0.28
CA THR A 42 -11.47 -2.05 -1.63
C THR A 42 -11.58 -0.53 -1.65
N ARG A 43 -11.35 0.07 -2.82
CA ARG A 43 -11.66 1.49 -3.08
C ARG A 43 -12.45 1.64 -4.37
N ASP A 44 -13.20 2.72 -4.50
CA ASP A 44 -13.79 3.08 -5.79
C ASP A 44 -12.68 3.53 -6.75
N THR A 45 -12.75 3.04 -7.98
CA THR A 45 -11.78 3.33 -9.05
C THR A 45 -12.44 3.83 -10.33
N THR A 46 -13.74 4.13 -10.28
CA THR A 46 -14.54 4.50 -11.46
C THR A 46 -13.99 5.77 -12.11
N ALA A 47 -13.79 6.84 -11.33
CA ALA A 47 -13.22 8.09 -11.83
C ALA A 47 -11.78 7.91 -12.36
N ASP A 48 -10.94 7.17 -11.62
CA ASP A 48 -9.56 6.88 -12.01
C ASP A 48 -9.46 6.11 -13.34
N ASN A 49 -10.40 5.19 -13.60
CA ASN A 49 -10.44 4.43 -14.84
C ASN A 49 -11.00 5.24 -15.99
N ALA A 50 -12.01 6.09 -15.74
CA ALA A 50 -12.58 6.98 -16.76
C ALA A 50 -11.55 7.97 -17.30
N ALA A 51 -10.63 8.45 -16.45
CA ALA A 51 -9.56 9.36 -16.84
C ALA A 51 -8.39 8.68 -17.58
N ARG A 52 -8.35 7.34 -17.64
CA ARG A 52 -7.22 6.60 -18.21
C ARG A 52 -7.40 6.31 -19.68
N LYS A 53 -6.27 6.29 -20.39
CA LYS A 53 -6.22 5.88 -21.80
C LYS A 53 -6.40 4.37 -21.90
N TRP A 54 -7.00 3.91 -23.00
CA TRP A 54 -7.35 2.50 -23.23
C TRP A 54 -6.16 1.53 -23.12
N TYR A 55 -4.94 2.00 -23.39
CA TYR A 55 -3.71 1.20 -23.32
C TYR A 55 -3.06 1.18 -21.92
N MET A 56 -3.60 1.90 -20.94
CA MET A 56 -3.10 1.89 -19.57
C MET A 56 -3.75 0.77 -18.76
N PHE A 57 -2.99 0.17 -17.85
CA PHE A 57 -3.56 -0.78 -16.89
C PHE A 57 -4.67 -0.11 -16.06
N PRO A 58 -5.74 -0.85 -15.70
CA PRO A 58 -6.77 -0.37 -14.79
C PRO A 58 -6.22 0.10 -13.44
N ALA A 59 -6.96 0.95 -12.73
CA ALA A 59 -6.64 1.36 -11.39
C ALA A 59 -6.78 0.18 -10.42
N VAL A 60 -5.84 0.09 -9.47
CA VAL A 60 -5.89 -0.95 -8.45
C VAL A 60 -6.99 -0.58 -7.46
N GLY A 61 -7.98 -1.45 -7.34
CA GLY A 61 -9.15 -1.25 -6.47
C GLY A 61 -9.33 -2.29 -5.37
N ASN A 62 -8.58 -3.40 -5.43
CA ASN A 62 -8.67 -4.51 -4.48
C ASN A 62 -7.33 -4.69 -3.79
N PHE A 63 -7.34 -4.76 -2.47
CA PHE A 63 -6.14 -4.85 -1.65
C PHE A 63 -6.26 -6.00 -0.65
N ASN A 64 -5.12 -6.62 -0.35
CA ASN A 64 -4.91 -7.43 0.83
C ASN A 64 -3.97 -6.68 1.76
N ILE A 65 -4.52 -6.04 2.79
CA ILE A 65 -3.74 -5.37 3.83
C ILE A 65 -3.58 -6.35 4.97
N GLN A 66 -2.38 -6.91 5.10
CA GLN A 66 -2.03 -7.70 6.26
C GLN A 66 -1.55 -6.73 7.34
N ALA A 67 -2.15 -6.80 8.53
CA ALA A 67 -1.50 -6.22 9.69
C ALA A 67 -0.16 -6.95 9.83
N ASN A 68 0.94 -6.21 9.73
CA ASN A 68 2.24 -6.79 10.00
C ASN A 68 2.29 -7.04 11.51
N ASN A 69 1.91 -8.26 11.91
CA ASN A 69 2.01 -8.72 13.30
C ASN A 69 3.45 -9.01 13.70
N MET A 70 4.45 -8.63 12.87
CA MET A 70 5.82 -8.59 13.30
C MET A 70 5.90 -7.66 14.51
N GLN A 71 6.08 -8.25 15.69
CA GLN A 71 6.43 -7.51 16.89
C GLN A 71 7.59 -6.59 16.49
N ARG A 72 7.46 -5.29 16.77
CA ARG A 72 8.57 -4.34 16.57
C ARG A 72 9.75 -4.88 17.36
N THR A 73 10.65 -5.57 16.68
CA THR A 73 11.78 -6.23 17.32
C THR A 73 12.77 -5.14 17.70
N PRO A 74 13.07 -4.95 19.00
CA PRO A 74 13.93 -3.86 19.47
C PRO A 74 15.27 -3.80 18.73
N TRP A 75 15.84 -4.97 18.40
CA TRP A 75 17.11 -5.11 17.69
C TRP A 75 17.12 -4.47 16.29
N VAL A 76 15.97 -4.35 15.60
CA VAL A 76 15.89 -3.72 14.27
C VAL A 76 16.15 -2.22 14.39
N TRP A 77 15.60 -1.57 15.42
CA TRP A 77 15.82 -0.15 15.68
C TRP A 77 17.23 0.14 16.18
N GLU A 78 17.80 -0.74 17.01
CA GLU A 78 19.21 -0.65 17.44
C GLU A 78 20.16 -0.77 16.24
N SER A 79 19.87 -1.66 15.30
CA SER A 79 20.67 -1.83 14.08
C SER A 79 20.61 -0.58 13.19
N ILE A 80 19.42 0.00 13.00
CA ILE A 80 19.24 1.24 12.22
C ILE A 80 19.95 2.41 12.89
N ALA A 81 19.81 2.57 14.21
CA ALA A 81 20.46 3.65 14.97
C ALA A 81 21.99 3.56 14.87
N ASN A 82 22.57 2.36 14.95
CA ASN A 82 24.00 2.14 14.80
C ASN A 82 24.51 2.49 13.39
N VAL A 83 23.74 2.18 12.33
CA VAL A 83 24.11 2.54 10.95
C VAL A 83 24.09 4.07 10.76
N ILE A 84 23.07 4.75 11.26
CA ILE A 84 22.96 6.22 11.19
C ILE A 84 24.08 6.89 12.00
N ALA A 85 24.42 6.36 13.17
CA ALA A 85 25.52 6.87 13.99
C ALA A 85 26.88 6.77 13.29
N ARG A 86 27.11 5.68 12.53
CA ARG A 86 28.35 5.48 11.75
C ARG A 86 28.42 6.35 10.49
N GLN A 87 27.28 6.76 9.94
CA GLN A 87 27.22 7.64 8.77
C GLN A 87 27.50 9.11 9.08
N ARG A 88 27.72 9.47 10.36
CA ARG A 88 27.94 10.84 10.83
C ARG A 88 29.42 11.24 10.95
N VAL A 89 30.29 10.62 10.14
CA VAL A 89 31.71 10.98 10.00
C VAL A 89 31.91 11.83 8.75
#